data_AF-A0A0V0VMP1-F1
#
_entry.id   AF-A0A0V0VMP1-F1
#
_cell.length_a   1.000
_cell.length_b   1.000
_cell.length_c   1.000
_cell.angle_alpha   90.00
_cell.angle_beta   90.00
_cell.angle_gamma   90.00
#
_symmetry.space_group_name_H-M   'P 1'
#
loop_
_entity.id
_entity.type
_entity.pdbx_description
1 polymer ?
#
loop_
_entity_poly.entity_id
_entity_poly.type
_entity_poly.pdbx_seq_one_letter_code
_entity_poly.pdbx_strand_id
1 'polypeptide(L)'
;MAKEVIDISRIRGCLLGALAGDCLGRKFEGSTLNFTDKNDSEKYRQHVLNYVEECFWIVGPKERLKYTDDTAMARVVAATLVDKNYFDAKAMAKGFVETYFSEKCNRGYGGSISQVFKKLRDSDFDDVFLPAEFQFDAKGSYGNGGAMRVAPVALYFSNDLEAALHVAKEQCRITHSNPDAIMGAVLIAFAVYQACHADQSLSQSEWIANLLKFIQQKCNGIAALDSVPAALFSFIKCMKPVDRISMRNPLQRTIAYAISLSGDTDTIATMAGAIAGALYGDVHIPGALYYGMEGSEFYSEIALKMHRFLQG
;
A
#
# COMPACT_ATOMS: atom_id res chain seq x y z
N MET A 1 2.00 -12.77 29.01
CA MET A 1 2.36 -13.45 27.74
C MET A 1 3.37 -12.56 27.05
N ALA A 2 4.50 -13.11 26.57
CA ALA A 2 5.46 -12.32 25.80
C ALA A 2 4.75 -11.75 24.56
N LYS A 3 4.96 -10.47 24.24
CA LYS A 3 4.46 -9.89 22.98
C LYS A 3 5.13 -10.65 21.84
N GLU A 4 4.34 -11.32 21.00
CA GLU A 4 4.87 -11.96 19.80
C GLU A 4 5.32 -10.84 18.85
N VAL A 5 6.63 -10.76 18.61
CA VAL A 5 7.23 -9.77 17.71
C VAL A 5 7.22 -10.36 16.31
N ILE A 6 6.58 -9.66 15.37
CA ILE A 6 6.57 -10.08 13.97
C ILE A 6 7.99 -10.09 13.39
N ASP A 7 8.29 -11.11 12.58
CA ASP A 7 9.60 -11.30 11.98
C ASP A 7 10.00 -10.09 11.11
N ILE A 8 11.24 -9.64 11.22
CA ILE A 8 11.77 -8.52 10.42
C ILE A 8 11.61 -8.75 8.91
N SER A 9 11.73 -9.99 8.43
CA SER A 9 11.53 -10.35 7.03
C SER A 9 10.12 -10.00 6.56
N ARG A 10 9.10 -10.11 7.42
CA ARG A 10 7.71 -9.73 7.12
C ARG A 10 7.54 -8.21 7.07
N ILE A 11 8.19 -7.48 7.98
CA ILE A 11 8.19 -6.01 7.95
C ILE A 11 8.85 -5.51 6.66
N ARG A 12 10.05 -6.02 6.33
CA ARG A 12 10.77 -5.68 5.11
C ARG A 12 10.01 -6.11 3.86
N GLY A 13 9.46 -7.33 3.87
CA GLY A 13 8.67 -7.87 2.77
C GLY A 13 7.45 -7.00 2.49
N CYS A 14 6.72 -6.57 3.52
CA CYS A 14 5.58 -5.67 3.38
C CYS A 14 5.97 -4.35 2.72
N LEU A 15 6.99 -3.66 3.25
CA LEU A 15 7.40 -2.36 2.72
C LEU A 15 8.01 -2.45 1.32
N LEU A 16 8.85 -3.46 1.05
CA LEU A 16 9.47 -3.66 -0.26
C LEU A 16 8.49 -4.23 -1.29
N GLY A 17 7.50 -5.01 -0.86
CA GLY A 17 6.41 -5.48 -1.71
C GLY A 17 5.50 -4.34 -2.14
N ALA A 18 5.18 -3.42 -1.22
CA ALA A 18 4.49 -2.16 -1.55
C ALA A 18 5.30 -1.35 -2.56
N LEU A 19 6.59 -1.13 -2.27
CA LEU A 19 7.50 -0.39 -3.16
C LEU A 19 7.57 -0.98 -4.57
N ALA A 20 7.70 -2.32 -4.67
CA ALA A 20 7.73 -3.01 -5.94
C ALA A 20 6.42 -2.87 -6.71
N GLY A 21 5.29 -2.92 -6.01
CA GLY A 21 3.98 -2.67 -6.59
C GLY A 21 3.87 -1.30 -7.23
N ASP A 22 4.21 -0.25 -6.48
CA ASP A 22 4.25 1.14 -6.96
C ASP A 22 5.22 1.29 -8.15
N CYS A 23 6.50 0.98 -7.93
CA CYS A 23 7.56 1.19 -8.93
C CYS A 23 7.30 0.47 -10.26
N LEU A 24 6.75 -0.75 -10.22
CA LEU A 24 6.45 -1.53 -11.42
C LEU A 24 5.12 -1.14 -12.04
N GLY A 25 4.10 -0.86 -11.20
CA GLY A 25 2.75 -0.54 -11.62
C GLY A 25 2.64 0.83 -12.29
N ARG A 26 3.46 1.80 -11.90
CA ARG A 26 3.46 3.16 -12.45
C ARG A 26 3.54 3.20 -13.96
N LYS A 27 4.33 2.29 -14.57
CA LYS A 27 4.52 2.22 -16.02
C LYS A 27 3.21 1.98 -16.79
N PHE A 28 2.22 1.36 -16.14
CA PHE A 28 0.96 0.97 -16.76
C PHE A 28 -0.24 1.77 -16.24
N GLU A 29 -0.02 2.76 -15.38
CA GLU A 29 -1.08 3.57 -14.78
C GLU A 29 -1.89 4.28 -15.87
N GLY A 30 -3.23 4.27 -15.71
CA GLY A 30 -4.16 4.88 -16.67
C GLY A 30 -4.30 4.14 -18.00
N SER A 31 -3.61 3.01 -18.20
CA SER A 31 -3.80 2.16 -19.38
C SER A 31 -5.25 1.67 -19.42
N THR A 32 -5.99 2.08 -20.44
CA THR A 32 -7.39 1.71 -20.62
C THR A 32 -7.45 0.48 -21.51
N LEU A 33 -7.84 -0.66 -20.94
CA LEU A 33 -8.10 -1.86 -21.73
C LEU A 33 -9.35 -1.64 -22.58
N ASN A 34 -9.23 -1.83 -23.90
CA ASN A 34 -10.42 -1.95 -24.71
C ASN A 34 -11.02 -3.36 -24.52
N PHE A 35 -11.93 -3.48 -23.55
CA PHE A 35 -12.58 -4.75 -23.21
C PHE A 35 -13.41 -5.36 -24.35
N THR A 36 -13.67 -4.61 -25.42
CA THR A 36 -14.35 -5.12 -26.63
C THR A 36 -13.40 -5.86 -27.58
N ASP A 37 -12.09 -5.64 -27.48
CA ASP A 37 -11.07 -6.37 -28.24
C ASP A 37 -10.28 -7.32 -27.32
N LYS A 38 -10.61 -8.61 -27.38
CA LYS A 38 -9.94 -9.65 -26.61
C LYS A 38 -8.45 -9.76 -26.93
N ASN A 39 -8.03 -9.43 -28.16
CA ASN A 39 -6.62 -9.52 -28.54
C ASN A 39 -5.80 -8.39 -27.92
N ASP A 40 -6.37 -7.19 -27.81
CA ASP A 40 -5.72 -6.05 -27.16
C ASP A 40 -5.52 -6.29 -25.65
N SER A 41 -6.56 -6.81 -25.00
CA SER A 41 -6.51 -7.19 -23.58
C SER A 41 -5.47 -8.27 -23.27
N GLU A 42 -5.32 -9.28 -24.13
CA GLU A 42 -4.30 -10.33 -23.93
C GLU A 42 -2.88 -9.80 -24.18
N LYS A 43 -2.69 -8.96 -25.21
CA LYS A 43 -1.39 -8.32 -25.49
C LYS A 43 -0.93 -7.44 -24.33
N TYR A 44 -1.83 -6.63 -23.77
CA TYR A 44 -1.54 -5.83 -22.58
C TYR A 44 -1.11 -6.71 -21.41
N ARG A 45 -1.91 -7.75 -21.09
CA ARG A 45 -1.58 -8.68 -20.00
C ARG A 45 -0.22 -9.33 -20.21
N GLN A 46 0.05 -9.85 -21.41
CA GLN A 46 1.34 -10.47 -21.70
C GLN A 46 2.51 -9.48 -21.60
N HIS A 47 2.33 -8.22 -22.03
CA HIS A 47 3.33 -7.17 -21.84
C HIS A 47 3.61 -6.97 -20.35
N VAL A 48 2.57 -6.78 -19.53
CA VAL A 48 2.71 -6.61 -18.08
C VAL A 48 3.46 -7.79 -17.48
N LEU A 49 3.03 -9.01 -17.77
CA LEU A 49 3.64 -10.23 -17.22
C LEU A 49 5.12 -10.33 -17.59
N ASN A 50 5.48 -10.11 -18.87
CA ASN A 50 6.87 -10.14 -19.32
C ASN A 50 7.70 -9.05 -18.64
N TYR A 51 7.19 -7.82 -18.56
CA TYR A 51 7.91 -6.71 -17.95
C TYR A 51 8.16 -6.94 -16.45
N VAL A 52 7.15 -7.40 -15.71
CA VAL A 52 7.28 -7.69 -14.28
C VAL A 52 8.24 -8.86 -14.09
N GLU A 53 8.09 -9.94 -14.84
CA GLU A 53 8.99 -11.09 -14.78
C GLU A 53 10.45 -10.70 -15.05
N GLU A 54 10.71 -9.90 -16.10
CA GLU A 54 12.04 -9.35 -16.40
C GLU A 54 12.63 -8.55 -15.23
N CYS A 55 11.83 -7.70 -14.56
CA CYS A 55 12.30 -6.91 -13.42
C CYS A 55 12.65 -7.78 -12.20
N PHE A 56 12.04 -8.95 -12.08
CA PHE A 56 12.32 -9.94 -11.02
C PHE A 56 13.43 -10.94 -11.38
N TRP A 57 14.05 -10.84 -12.56
CA TRP A 57 15.21 -11.66 -12.92
C TRP A 57 16.46 -11.27 -12.12
N ILE A 58 17.47 -12.15 -12.17
CA ILE A 58 18.76 -11.93 -11.51
C ILE A 58 19.49 -10.66 -11.98
N VAL A 59 19.22 -10.22 -13.21
CA VAL A 59 19.78 -8.99 -13.78
C VAL A 59 19.01 -7.73 -13.36
N GLY A 60 17.77 -7.89 -12.87
CA GLY A 60 16.91 -6.79 -12.45
C GLY A 60 16.41 -5.88 -13.58
N PRO A 61 15.82 -4.73 -13.24
CA PRO A 61 15.32 -3.78 -14.22
C PRO A 61 16.45 -3.10 -15.00
N LYS A 62 16.18 -2.75 -16.27
CA LYS A 62 17.16 -2.11 -17.18
C LYS A 62 17.50 -0.67 -16.78
N GLU A 63 16.62 -0.03 -16.03
CA GLU A 63 16.78 1.33 -15.52
C GLU A 63 16.27 1.40 -14.07
N ARG A 64 16.66 2.46 -13.37
CA ARG A 64 16.21 2.67 -11.99
C ARG A 64 14.72 3.02 -11.98
N LEU A 65 13.93 2.20 -11.30
CA LEU A 65 12.49 2.36 -11.15
C LEU A 65 12.19 3.43 -10.11
N LYS A 66 11.36 4.41 -10.48
CA LYS A 66 10.96 5.51 -9.60
C LYS A 66 9.61 5.21 -8.98
N TYR A 67 9.46 5.56 -7.70
CA TYR A 67 8.20 5.45 -7.00
C TYR A 67 7.25 6.66 -7.27
N THR A 68 5.97 6.52 -6.95
CA THR A 68 4.90 7.54 -7.03
C THR A 68 4.51 8.11 -5.67
N ASP A 69 3.41 8.85 -5.60
CA ASP A 69 2.92 9.41 -4.35
C ASP A 69 2.55 8.34 -3.30
N ASP A 70 2.23 7.12 -3.72
CA ASP A 70 2.05 5.94 -2.87
C ASP A 70 3.18 5.76 -1.88
N THR A 71 4.39 5.52 -2.40
CA THR A 71 5.60 5.38 -1.59
C THR A 71 5.96 6.70 -0.92
N ALA A 72 5.85 7.84 -1.62
CA ALA A 72 6.23 9.14 -1.04
C ALA A 72 5.46 9.41 0.26
N MET A 73 4.15 9.18 0.27
CA MET A 73 3.31 9.34 1.45
C MET A 73 3.51 8.20 2.46
N ALA A 74 3.64 6.95 2.02
CA ALA A 74 3.90 5.82 2.93
C ALA A 74 5.20 5.98 3.72
N ARG A 75 6.24 6.56 3.11
CA ARG A 75 7.51 6.87 3.79
C ARG A 75 7.33 7.90 4.90
N VAL A 76 6.48 8.91 4.71
CA VAL A 76 6.13 9.87 5.78
C VAL A 76 5.40 9.17 6.92
N VAL A 77 4.43 8.31 6.62
CA VAL A 77 3.71 7.53 7.65
C VAL A 77 4.71 6.71 8.48
N ALA A 78 5.61 5.98 7.80
CA ALA A 78 6.60 5.14 8.46
C ALA A 78 7.60 5.94 9.30
N ALA A 79 8.17 7.02 8.73
CA ALA A 79 9.13 7.88 9.41
C ALA A 79 8.53 8.54 10.65
N THR A 80 7.35 9.14 10.53
CA THR A 80 6.74 9.88 11.64
C THR A 80 6.34 8.99 12.80
N LEU A 81 5.84 7.78 12.54
CA LEU A 81 5.55 6.80 13.62
C LEU A 81 6.82 6.41 14.37
N VAL A 82 7.89 6.10 13.66
CA VAL A 82 9.18 5.70 14.24
C VAL A 82 9.85 6.85 14.99
N ASP A 83 9.89 8.05 14.40
CA ASP A 83 10.59 9.19 14.97
C ASP A 83 9.87 9.78 16.19
N LYS A 84 8.53 9.70 16.21
CA LYS A 84 7.71 10.18 17.34
C LYS A 84 7.51 9.12 18.42
N ASN A 85 7.65 7.84 18.09
CA ASN A 85 7.25 6.70 18.92
C ASN A 85 5.74 6.66 19.27
N TYR A 86 4.91 7.43 18.57
CA TYR A 86 3.44 7.41 18.67
C TYR A 86 2.83 8.04 17.41
N PHE A 87 1.50 7.93 17.25
CA PHE A 87 0.81 8.62 16.15
C PHE A 87 0.60 10.11 16.47
N ASP A 88 1.27 10.97 15.70
CA ASP A 88 1.11 12.43 15.75
C ASP A 88 0.53 12.93 14.42
N ALA A 89 -0.77 13.21 14.40
CA ALA A 89 -1.47 13.64 13.20
C ALA A 89 -0.88 14.94 12.62
N LYS A 90 -0.43 15.86 13.47
CA LYS A 90 0.14 17.15 13.03
C LYS A 90 1.52 16.97 12.43
N ALA A 91 2.37 16.14 13.04
CA ALA A 91 3.66 15.79 12.45
C ALA A 91 3.52 15.06 11.10
N MET A 92 2.55 14.15 11.01
CA MET A 92 2.27 13.42 9.76
C MET A 92 1.74 14.34 8.66
N ALA A 93 0.80 15.25 8.98
CA ALA A 93 0.31 16.26 8.05
C ALA A 93 1.44 17.17 7.55
N LYS A 94 2.33 17.63 8.44
CA LYS A 94 3.53 18.40 8.09
C LYS A 94 4.43 17.64 7.14
N GLY A 95 4.74 16.38 7.46
CA GLY A 95 5.58 15.53 6.61
C GLY A 95 5.00 15.31 5.22
N PHE A 96 3.68 15.15 5.08
CA PHE A 96 3.03 15.05 3.77
C PHE A 96 3.20 16.32 2.95
N VAL A 97 2.96 17.48 3.56
CA VAL A 97 3.09 18.79 2.91
C VAL A 97 4.54 19.06 2.50
N GLU A 98 5.50 18.82 3.39
CA GLU A 98 6.93 19.01 3.11
C GLU A 98 7.43 18.09 1.99
N THR A 99 7.03 16.81 2.01
CA THR A 99 7.38 15.85 0.96
C THR A 99 6.80 16.29 -0.39
N TYR A 100 5.51 16.65 -0.42
CA TYR A 100 4.85 17.12 -1.64
C TYR A 100 5.55 18.31 -2.29
N PHE A 101 5.90 19.34 -1.49
CA PHE A 101 6.54 20.54 -2.03
C PHE A 101 8.03 20.35 -2.36
N SER A 102 8.77 19.57 -1.55
CA SER A 102 10.20 19.32 -1.80
C SER A 102 10.45 18.49 -3.06
N GLU A 103 9.53 17.57 -3.39
CA GLU A 103 9.57 16.79 -4.63
C GLU A 103 8.90 17.51 -5.83
N LYS A 104 8.69 18.84 -5.71
CA LYS A 104 8.10 19.70 -6.75
C LYS A 104 6.75 19.19 -7.24
N CYS A 105 5.96 18.57 -6.37
CA CYS A 105 4.65 18.00 -6.69
C CYS A 105 4.68 16.91 -7.78
N ASN A 106 5.85 16.34 -8.11
CA ASN A 106 6.05 15.55 -9.33
C ASN A 106 6.15 14.04 -9.06
N ARG A 107 5.22 13.51 -8.25
CA ARG A 107 5.16 12.07 -7.94
C ARG A 107 3.95 11.32 -8.46
N GLY A 108 2.88 11.97 -8.89
CA GLY A 108 1.64 11.29 -9.32
C GLY A 108 0.40 11.76 -8.57
N TYR A 109 0.58 12.54 -7.51
CA TYR A 109 -0.46 13.11 -6.65
C TYR A 109 -1.78 13.45 -7.36
N GLY A 110 -2.87 12.87 -6.88
CA GLY A 110 -4.22 13.16 -7.36
C GLY A 110 -4.57 14.66 -7.31
N GLY A 111 -5.24 15.17 -8.35
CA GLY A 111 -5.39 16.62 -8.58
C GLY A 111 -5.98 17.43 -7.42
N SER A 112 -6.85 16.83 -6.59
CA SER A 112 -7.47 17.52 -5.45
C SER A 112 -6.56 17.69 -4.23
N ILE A 113 -5.50 16.88 -4.10
CA ILE A 113 -4.65 16.88 -2.90
C ILE A 113 -3.86 18.18 -2.73
N SER A 114 -3.52 18.81 -3.86
CA SER A 114 -2.82 20.09 -3.90
C SER A 114 -3.52 21.17 -3.08
N GLN A 115 -4.85 21.17 -3.08
CA GLN A 115 -5.67 22.12 -2.33
C GLN A 115 -5.64 21.84 -0.82
N VAL A 116 -5.66 20.56 -0.43
CA VAL A 116 -5.54 20.13 0.97
C VAL A 116 -4.19 20.57 1.54
N PHE A 117 -3.09 20.25 0.84
CA PHE A 117 -1.75 20.60 1.30
C PHE A 117 -1.51 22.10 1.33
N LYS A 118 -2.05 22.85 0.38
CA LYS A 118 -2.03 24.32 0.43
C LYS A 118 -2.77 24.84 1.66
N LYS A 119 -4.00 24.38 1.91
CA LYS A 119 -4.80 24.81 3.07
C LYS A 119 -4.13 24.46 4.40
N LEU A 120 -3.58 23.24 4.54
CA LEU A 120 -2.83 22.83 5.73
C LEU A 120 -1.64 23.75 6.02
N ARG A 121 -0.90 24.13 4.98
CA ARG A 121 0.23 25.05 5.10
C ARG A 121 -0.23 26.47 5.45
N ASP A 122 -1.27 26.95 4.77
CA ASP A 122 -1.79 28.32 4.92
C ASP A 122 -2.45 28.52 6.31
N SER A 123 -2.96 27.45 6.93
CA SER A 123 -3.52 27.46 8.30
C SER A 123 -2.50 27.14 9.40
N ASP A 124 -1.21 27.03 9.08
CA ASP A 124 -0.15 26.56 9.99
C ASP A 124 -0.52 25.27 10.76
N PHE A 125 -1.21 24.36 10.05
CA PHE A 125 -1.61 23.06 10.56
C PHE A 125 -2.42 23.15 11.87
N ASP A 126 -3.28 24.16 12.02
CA ASP A 126 -4.12 24.36 13.21
C ASP A 126 -5.07 23.19 13.43
N ASP A 127 -5.99 22.97 12.47
CA ASP A 127 -6.77 21.75 12.35
C ASP A 127 -6.32 20.98 11.10
N VAL A 128 -5.74 19.80 11.31
CA VAL A 128 -5.15 18.98 10.25
C VAL A 128 -6.14 18.08 9.52
N PHE A 129 -7.38 17.99 10.01
CA PHE A 129 -8.45 17.20 9.40
C PHE A 129 -9.39 18.08 8.58
N LEU A 130 -9.61 19.32 9.03
CA LEU A 130 -10.55 20.27 8.42
C LEU A 130 -10.34 20.47 6.90
N PRO A 131 -9.11 20.60 6.36
CA PRO A 131 -8.93 20.78 4.92
C PRO A 131 -9.44 19.61 4.07
N ALA A 132 -9.34 18.38 4.57
CA ALA A 132 -9.85 17.21 3.89
C ALA A 132 -11.39 17.12 3.95
N GLU A 133 -11.97 17.50 5.09
CA GLU A 133 -13.41 17.53 5.32
C GLU A 133 -14.14 18.44 4.34
N PHE A 134 -13.54 19.57 3.94
CA PHE A 134 -14.12 20.49 2.96
C PHE A 134 -13.94 20.10 1.48
N GLN A 135 -13.30 18.97 1.16
CA GLN A 135 -13.23 18.51 -0.23
C GLN A 135 -14.60 18.06 -0.74
N PHE A 136 -14.83 18.22 -2.05
CA PHE A 136 -16.02 17.71 -2.76
C PHE A 136 -17.35 18.09 -2.10
N ASP A 137 -17.58 19.39 -1.89
CA ASP A 137 -18.78 19.94 -1.24
C ASP A 137 -19.04 19.33 0.15
N ALA A 138 -17.98 19.26 0.95
CA ALA A 138 -17.98 18.68 2.29
C ALA A 138 -18.30 17.17 2.36
N LYS A 139 -18.15 16.44 1.24
CA LYS A 139 -18.30 14.97 1.21
C LYS A 139 -16.98 14.24 1.44
N GLY A 140 -15.85 14.93 1.34
CA GLY A 140 -14.53 14.34 1.41
C GLY A 140 -14.13 13.58 0.15
N SER A 141 -12.83 13.37 -0.03
CA SER A 141 -12.31 12.49 -1.09
C SER A 141 -12.59 11.03 -0.77
N TYR A 142 -13.23 10.30 -1.69
CA TYR A 142 -13.40 8.84 -1.63
C TYR A 142 -12.23 8.06 -2.28
N GLY A 143 -11.20 8.77 -2.76
CA GLY A 143 -10.02 8.17 -3.36
C GLY A 143 -9.26 7.24 -2.41
N ASN A 144 -8.39 6.42 -2.99
CA ASN A 144 -7.62 5.39 -2.26
C ASN A 144 -6.32 5.91 -1.64
N GLY A 145 -6.02 7.21 -1.74
CA GLY A 145 -4.75 7.77 -1.28
C GLY A 145 -4.50 7.55 0.22
N GLY A 146 -5.57 7.41 1.02
CA GLY A 146 -5.47 6.99 2.42
C GLY A 146 -5.05 5.52 2.59
N ALA A 147 -5.50 4.63 1.71
CA ALA A 147 -5.23 3.19 1.77
C ALA A 147 -3.85 2.83 1.20
N MET A 148 -3.42 3.47 0.11
CA MET A 148 -2.13 3.20 -0.54
C MET A 148 -0.92 3.34 0.40
N ARG A 149 -1.04 4.20 1.41
CA ARG A 149 0.04 4.55 2.35
C ARG A 149 -0.07 3.94 3.74
N VAL A 150 -1.07 3.08 3.99
CA VAL A 150 -1.44 2.67 5.36
C VAL A 150 -0.62 1.50 5.91
N ALA A 151 0.05 0.71 5.06
CA ALA A 151 0.76 -0.49 5.48
C ALA A 151 1.75 -0.28 6.65
N PRO A 152 2.54 0.81 6.72
CA PRO A 152 3.42 1.09 7.86
C PRO A 152 2.70 1.17 9.22
N VAL A 153 1.43 1.59 9.25
CA VAL A 153 0.62 1.64 10.47
C VAL A 153 0.42 0.24 11.06
N ALA A 154 0.05 -0.72 10.21
CA ALA A 154 -0.20 -2.09 10.63
C ALA A 154 1.06 -2.80 11.13
N LEU A 155 2.23 -2.46 10.57
CA LEU A 155 3.52 -2.98 11.02
C LEU A 155 3.91 -2.40 12.38
N TYR A 156 3.80 -1.08 12.54
CA TYR A 156 4.19 -0.37 13.75
C TYR A 156 3.31 -0.78 14.96
N PHE A 157 1.99 -0.89 14.76
CA PHE A 157 1.03 -1.34 15.76
C PHE A 157 0.72 -2.84 15.66
N SER A 158 1.66 -3.66 15.18
CA SER A 158 1.44 -5.11 15.00
C SER A 158 1.07 -5.84 16.30
N ASN A 159 1.45 -5.32 17.46
CA ASN A 159 1.07 -5.87 18.76
C ASN A 159 -0.31 -5.39 19.28
N ASP A 160 -1.00 -4.49 18.59
CA ASP A 160 -2.27 -3.90 19.00
C ASP A 160 -3.15 -3.58 17.78
N LEU A 161 -4.03 -4.53 17.44
CA LEU A 161 -4.94 -4.37 16.32
C LEU A 161 -5.84 -3.14 16.45
N GLU A 162 -6.40 -2.85 17.63
CA GLU A 162 -7.33 -1.72 17.75
C GLU A 162 -6.60 -0.38 17.57
N ALA A 163 -5.36 -0.26 18.07
CA ALA A 163 -4.51 0.88 17.77
C ALA A 163 -4.19 0.99 16.27
N ALA A 164 -3.84 -0.12 15.61
CA ALA A 164 -3.59 -0.15 14.17
C ALA A 164 -4.80 0.36 13.37
N LEU A 165 -6.00 -0.12 13.68
CA LEU A 165 -7.24 0.27 13.00
C LEU A 165 -7.64 1.71 13.31
N HIS A 166 -7.44 2.18 14.54
CA HIS A 166 -7.68 3.57 14.91
C HIS A 166 -6.75 4.52 14.12
N VAL A 167 -5.45 4.25 14.12
CA VAL A 167 -4.47 5.08 13.42
C VAL A 167 -4.66 5.00 11.90
N ALA A 168 -5.07 3.85 11.36
CA ALA A 168 -5.43 3.72 9.94
C ALA A 168 -6.56 4.66 9.52
N LYS A 169 -7.56 4.88 10.40
CA LYS A 169 -8.63 5.87 10.19
C LYS A 169 -8.09 7.28 10.26
N GLU A 170 -7.38 7.61 11.34
CA GLU A 170 -6.94 8.99 11.59
C GLU A 170 -5.92 9.46 10.55
N GLN A 171 -4.95 8.63 10.14
CA GLN A 171 -4.02 9.02 9.07
C GLN A 171 -4.74 9.24 7.74
N CYS A 172 -5.83 8.51 7.49
CA CYS A 172 -6.62 8.64 6.25
C CYS A 172 -7.31 10.01 6.25
N ARG A 173 -7.96 10.38 7.36
CA ARG A 173 -8.70 11.63 7.56
C ARG A 173 -7.89 12.90 7.30
N ILE A 174 -6.56 12.86 7.45
CA ILE A 174 -5.69 14.01 7.13
C ILE A 174 -5.87 14.47 5.67
N THR A 175 -6.21 13.55 4.76
CA THR A 175 -6.38 13.88 3.33
C THR A 175 -7.67 13.36 2.70
N HIS A 176 -8.32 12.39 3.33
CA HIS A 176 -9.52 11.71 2.84
C HIS A 176 -10.49 11.52 4.02
N SER A 177 -11.49 12.40 4.11
CA SER A 177 -12.51 12.35 5.16
C SER A 177 -13.75 11.54 4.78
N ASN A 178 -13.85 11.08 3.53
CA ASN A 178 -14.99 10.30 3.09
C ASN A 178 -14.99 8.93 3.78
N PRO A 179 -16.14 8.44 4.27
CA PRO A 179 -16.22 7.14 4.93
C PRO A 179 -15.72 5.96 4.09
N ASP A 180 -15.91 5.96 2.76
CA ASP A 180 -15.47 4.88 1.87
C ASP A 180 -13.93 4.81 1.80
N ALA A 181 -13.26 5.97 1.72
CA ALA A 181 -11.80 6.06 1.73
C ALA A 181 -11.20 5.64 3.08
N ILE A 182 -11.83 6.07 4.18
CA ILE A 182 -11.46 5.66 5.54
C ILE A 182 -11.59 4.14 5.68
N MET A 183 -12.70 3.59 5.19
CA MET A 183 -12.93 2.15 5.22
C MET A 183 -11.89 1.39 4.39
N GLY A 184 -11.54 1.90 3.21
CA GLY A 184 -10.47 1.34 2.38
C GLY A 184 -9.15 1.25 3.13
N ALA A 185 -8.74 2.33 3.81
CA ALA A 185 -7.51 2.33 4.60
C ALA A 185 -7.55 1.34 5.77
N VAL A 186 -8.69 1.24 6.47
CA VAL A 186 -8.90 0.27 7.55
C VAL A 186 -8.82 -1.16 7.04
N LEU A 187 -9.41 -1.47 5.89
CA LEU A 187 -9.39 -2.81 5.30
C LEU A 187 -7.99 -3.25 4.90
N ILE A 188 -7.20 -2.36 4.28
CA ILE A 188 -5.81 -2.67 3.92
C ILE A 188 -4.95 -2.81 5.19
N ALA A 189 -5.11 -1.95 6.19
CA ALA A 189 -4.41 -2.08 7.46
C ALA A 189 -4.72 -3.43 8.14
N PHE A 190 -6.00 -3.84 8.16
CA PHE A 190 -6.40 -5.14 8.70
C PHE A 190 -5.82 -6.30 7.90
N ALA A 191 -5.81 -6.23 6.56
CA ALA A 191 -5.26 -7.27 5.72
C ALA A 191 -3.74 -7.44 5.92
N VAL A 192 -2.99 -6.32 6.02
CA VAL A 192 -1.55 -6.35 6.34
C VAL A 192 -1.32 -6.88 7.75
N TYR A 193 -2.11 -6.45 8.73
CA TYR A 193 -2.03 -6.96 10.11
C TYR A 193 -2.24 -8.48 10.15
N GLN A 194 -3.28 -8.97 9.50
CA GLN A 194 -3.55 -10.41 9.41
C GLN A 194 -2.41 -11.15 8.71
N ALA A 195 -1.86 -10.60 7.63
CA ALA A 195 -0.77 -11.22 6.88
C ALA A 195 0.48 -11.38 7.74
N CYS A 196 0.82 -10.39 8.58
CA CYS A 196 1.99 -10.43 9.45
C CYS A 196 1.90 -11.54 10.52
N HIS A 197 0.69 -11.90 10.95
CA HIS A 197 0.44 -12.89 12.00
C HIS A 197 -0.02 -14.25 11.47
N ALA A 198 -0.32 -14.35 10.18
CA ALA A 198 -0.81 -15.57 9.57
C ALA A 198 0.32 -16.58 9.33
N ASP A 199 -0.01 -17.86 9.51
CA ASP A 199 0.72 -18.95 8.91
C ASP A 199 0.60 -18.86 7.37
N GLN A 200 1.69 -19.14 6.65
CA GLN A 200 1.67 -19.18 5.19
C GLN A 200 0.75 -20.29 4.64
N SER A 201 0.38 -21.27 5.47
CA SER A 201 -0.59 -22.31 5.14
C SER A 201 -2.05 -21.85 5.14
N LEU A 202 -2.34 -20.62 5.60
CA LEU A 202 -3.71 -20.10 5.67
C LEU A 202 -4.36 -20.16 4.28
N SER A 203 -5.53 -20.81 4.17
CA SER A 203 -6.18 -21.00 2.88
C SER A 203 -6.89 -19.73 2.40
N GLN A 204 -7.14 -19.64 1.09
CA GLN A 204 -7.95 -18.57 0.49
C GLN A 204 -9.33 -18.43 1.15
N SER A 205 -9.98 -19.56 1.47
CA SER A 205 -11.28 -19.57 2.13
C SER A 205 -11.23 -19.00 3.55
N GLU A 206 -10.17 -19.30 4.30
CA GLU A 206 -9.99 -18.76 5.65
C GLU A 206 -9.70 -17.25 5.61
N TRP A 207 -8.88 -16.79 4.67
CA TRP A 207 -8.66 -15.36 4.41
C TRP A 207 -9.97 -14.61 4.13
N ILE A 208 -10.77 -15.14 3.20
CA ILE A 208 -12.07 -14.55 2.86
C ILE A 208 -12.99 -14.56 4.09
N ALA A 209 -13.06 -15.67 4.82
CA ALA A 209 -13.88 -15.77 6.03
C ALA A 209 -13.47 -14.74 7.09
N ASN A 210 -12.17 -14.55 7.31
CA ASN A 210 -11.66 -13.57 8.27
C ASN A 210 -11.98 -12.13 7.85
N LEU A 211 -11.79 -11.79 6.57
CA LEU A 211 -12.15 -10.48 6.03
C LEU A 211 -13.65 -10.22 6.13
N LEU A 212 -14.49 -11.19 5.76
CA LEU A 212 -15.94 -11.06 5.88
C LEU A 212 -16.39 -10.89 7.33
N LYS A 213 -15.81 -11.67 8.26
CA LYS A 213 -16.09 -11.53 9.69
C LYS A 213 -15.70 -10.15 10.20
N PHE A 214 -14.53 -9.64 9.79
CA PHE A 214 -14.09 -8.29 10.14
C PHE A 214 -15.05 -7.23 9.61
N ILE A 215 -15.43 -7.32 8.33
CA ILE A 215 -16.38 -6.40 7.70
C ILE A 215 -17.71 -6.41 8.45
N GLN A 216 -18.26 -7.59 8.76
CA GLN A 216 -19.53 -7.71 9.49
C GLN A 216 -19.49 -7.12 10.90
N GLN A 217 -18.33 -7.17 11.58
CA GLN A 217 -18.19 -6.73 12.97
C GLN A 217 -17.80 -5.25 13.11
N LYS A 218 -17.02 -4.72 12.16
CA LYS A 218 -16.34 -3.42 12.29
C LYS A 218 -16.71 -2.43 11.18
N CYS A 219 -17.41 -2.87 10.14
CA CYS A 219 -17.79 -2.04 8.98
C CYS A 219 -19.31 -1.97 8.85
N ASN A 220 -19.92 -0.86 9.30
CA ASN A 220 -21.37 -0.67 9.33
C ASN A 220 -21.97 -0.31 7.94
N GLY A 221 -21.72 -1.13 6.91
CA GLY A 221 -22.37 -1.03 5.59
C GLY A 221 -21.72 -0.08 4.57
N ILE A 222 -20.52 0.42 4.84
CA ILE A 222 -19.74 1.32 3.96
C ILE A 222 -18.73 0.46 3.18
N ALA A 223 -18.66 0.61 1.86
CA ALA A 223 -17.84 -0.23 0.98
C ALA A 223 -16.71 0.59 0.36
N ALA A 224 -15.47 0.13 0.50
CA ALA A 224 -14.36 0.65 -0.30
C ALA A 224 -14.60 0.30 -1.77
N LEU A 225 -14.50 1.29 -2.66
CA LEU A 225 -14.73 1.11 -4.10
C LEU A 225 -13.40 0.85 -4.84
N ASP A 226 -13.51 0.12 -5.94
CA ASP A 226 -12.47 -0.09 -6.96
C ASP A 226 -11.13 -0.67 -6.48
N SER A 227 -10.11 0.14 -6.20
CA SER A 227 -8.71 -0.31 -6.04
C SER A 227 -8.48 -1.20 -4.81
N VAL A 228 -9.18 -0.97 -3.69
CA VAL A 228 -9.02 -1.78 -2.47
C VAL A 228 -9.55 -3.20 -2.66
N PRO A 229 -10.80 -3.41 -3.15
CA PRO A 229 -11.26 -4.75 -3.55
C PRO A 229 -10.34 -5.42 -4.57
N ALA A 230 -9.84 -4.69 -5.57
CA ALA A 230 -8.94 -5.23 -6.58
C ALA A 230 -7.60 -5.71 -5.98
N ALA A 231 -7.03 -4.97 -5.02
CA ALA A 231 -5.81 -5.35 -4.33
C ALA A 231 -6.00 -6.61 -3.46
N LEU A 232 -7.07 -6.64 -2.65
CA LEU A 232 -7.42 -7.80 -1.82
C LEU A 232 -7.65 -9.04 -2.69
N PHE A 233 -8.41 -8.90 -3.77
CA PHE A 233 -8.67 -9.97 -4.72
C PHE A 233 -7.38 -10.48 -5.38
N SER A 234 -6.50 -9.57 -5.83
CA SER A 234 -5.23 -9.92 -6.47
C SER A 234 -4.36 -10.78 -5.55
N PHE A 235 -4.22 -10.37 -4.28
CA PHE A 235 -3.52 -11.15 -3.27
C PHE A 235 -4.14 -12.52 -3.04
N ILE A 236 -5.45 -12.58 -2.73
CA ILE A 236 -6.15 -13.84 -2.42
C ILE A 236 -6.06 -14.78 -3.62
N LYS A 237 -6.32 -14.30 -4.84
CA LYS A 237 -6.27 -15.10 -6.07
C LYS A 237 -4.88 -15.72 -6.28
N CYS A 238 -3.82 -14.95 -5.99
CA CYS A 238 -2.44 -15.35 -6.24
C CYS A 238 -1.80 -16.17 -5.12
N MET A 239 -2.52 -16.47 -4.02
CA MET A 239 -2.07 -17.45 -3.02
C MET A 239 -1.84 -18.85 -3.64
N LYS A 240 -2.53 -19.15 -4.74
CA LYS A 240 -2.32 -20.36 -5.55
C LYS A 240 -1.76 -19.99 -6.92
N PRO A 241 -1.16 -20.93 -7.67
CA PRO A 241 -0.84 -20.72 -9.07
C PRO A 241 -2.08 -20.25 -9.85
N VAL A 242 -1.87 -19.30 -10.76
CA VAL A 242 -2.91 -18.74 -11.61
C VAL A 242 -2.56 -19.12 -13.05
N ASP A 243 -3.53 -19.63 -13.79
CA ASP A 243 -3.35 -19.99 -15.19
C ASP A 243 -2.79 -18.80 -15.97
N ARG A 244 -1.84 -19.08 -16.87
CA ARG A 244 -1.14 -18.10 -17.73
C ARG A 244 -0.18 -17.14 -17.00
N ILE A 245 0.06 -17.33 -15.70
CA ILE A 245 1.15 -16.63 -15.00
C ILE A 245 2.24 -17.64 -14.62
N SER A 246 3.42 -17.50 -15.26
CA SER A 246 4.60 -18.36 -15.06
C SER A 246 5.25 -18.21 -13.68
N MET A 247 5.14 -17.02 -13.08
CA MET A 247 5.76 -16.69 -11.79
C MET A 247 5.25 -17.60 -10.67
N ARG A 248 6.14 -18.48 -10.18
CA ARG A 248 5.84 -19.42 -9.07
C ARG A 248 5.86 -18.74 -7.70
N ASN A 249 6.66 -17.69 -7.57
CA ASN A 249 6.73 -16.87 -6.36
C ASN A 249 5.39 -16.13 -6.15
N PRO A 250 4.70 -16.33 -5.02
CA PRO A 250 3.38 -15.77 -4.79
C PRO A 250 3.37 -14.24 -4.66
N LEU A 251 4.43 -13.63 -4.15
CA LEU A 251 4.57 -12.17 -4.12
C LEU A 251 4.67 -11.61 -5.53
N GLN A 252 5.58 -12.15 -6.35
CA GLN A 252 5.79 -11.72 -7.74
C GLN A 252 4.51 -11.87 -8.57
N ARG A 253 3.87 -13.03 -8.44
CA ARG A 253 2.59 -13.31 -9.09
C ARG A 253 1.49 -12.34 -8.65
N THR A 254 1.44 -11.99 -7.36
CA THR A 254 0.45 -11.02 -6.85
C THR A 254 0.64 -9.63 -7.47
N ILE A 255 1.87 -9.13 -7.51
CA ILE A 255 2.19 -7.83 -8.11
C ILE A 255 1.88 -7.85 -9.61
N ALA A 256 2.34 -8.88 -10.32
CA ALA A 256 2.09 -9.01 -11.75
C ALA A 256 0.59 -9.09 -12.08
N TYR A 257 -0.17 -9.87 -11.30
CA TYR A 257 -1.61 -9.99 -11.47
C TYR A 257 -2.31 -8.66 -11.21
N ALA A 258 -1.96 -7.96 -10.13
CA ALA A 258 -2.52 -6.65 -9.79
C ALA A 258 -2.34 -5.64 -10.93
N ILE A 259 -1.12 -5.52 -11.49
CA ILE A 259 -0.84 -4.62 -12.62
C ILE A 259 -1.61 -5.07 -13.87
N SER A 260 -1.78 -6.38 -14.09
CA SER A 260 -2.49 -6.91 -15.26
C SER A 260 -4.00 -6.60 -15.28
N LEU A 261 -4.57 -6.12 -14.16
CA LEU A 261 -5.95 -5.67 -14.07
C LEU A 261 -6.18 -4.29 -14.69
N SER A 262 -5.13 -3.55 -15.05
CA SER A 262 -5.16 -2.19 -15.59
C SER A 262 -5.80 -1.16 -14.64
N GLY A 263 -6.05 0.06 -15.15
CA GLY A 263 -6.55 1.17 -14.34
C GLY A 263 -5.46 1.78 -13.48
N ASP A 264 -5.69 1.78 -12.18
CA ASP A 264 -4.83 2.37 -11.14
C ASP A 264 -3.80 1.34 -10.64
N THR A 265 -2.88 1.01 -11.54
CA THR A 265 -2.07 -0.21 -11.43
C THR A 265 -1.00 -0.14 -10.36
N ASP A 266 -0.36 1.01 -10.16
CA ASP A 266 0.57 1.26 -9.06
C ASP A 266 -0.12 1.14 -7.71
N THR A 267 -1.27 1.80 -7.51
CA THR A 267 -1.96 1.74 -6.22
C THR A 267 -2.51 0.35 -5.89
N ILE A 268 -3.11 -0.34 -6.87
CA ILE A 268 -3.60 -1.70 -6.66
C ILE A 268 -2.42 -2.63 -6.33
N ALA A 269 -1.30 -2.50 -7.06
CA ALA A 269 -0.13 -3.33 -6.84
C ALA A 269 0.61 -2.98 -5.54
N THR A 270 0.64 -1.72 -5.09
CA THR A 270 1.24 -1.32 -3.81
C THR A 270 0.52 -1.99 -2.66
N MET A 271 -0.82 -1.95 -2.65
CA MET A 271 -1.63 -2.53 -1.58
C MET A 271 -1.55 -4.06 -1.60
N ALA A 272 -1.64 -4.69 -2.78
CA ALA A 272 -1.55 -6.14 -2.91
C ALA A 272 -0.13 -6.65 -2.57
N GLY A 273 0.90 -5.91 -2.99
CA GLY A 273 2.31 -6.18 -2.70
C GLY A 273 2.62 -6.04 -1.21
N ALA A 274 2.03 -5.05 -0.53
CA ALA A 274 2.15 -4.89 0.93
C ALA A 274 1.62 -6.12 1.68
N ILE A 275 0.45 -6.61 1.30
CA ILE A 275 -0.19 -7.78 1.94
C ILE A 275 0.62 -9.05 1.64
N ALA A 276 0.98 -9.29 0.37
CA ALA A 276 1.79 -10.45 -0.01
C ALA A 276 3.16 -10.43 0.66
N GLY A 277 3.80 -9.27 0.72
CA GLY A 277 5.09 -9.08 1.39
C GLY A 277 5.03 -9.34 2.89
N ALA A 278 3.97 -8.89 3.56
CA ALA A 278 3.73 -9.17 4.98
C ALA A 278 3.55 -10.68 5.28
N LEU A 279 2.99 -11.43 4.33
CA LEU A 279 2.78 -12.88 4.48
C LEU A 279 4.04 -13.70 4.15
N TYR A 280 4.70 -13.40 3.04
CA TYR A 280 5.78 -14.23 2.49
C TYR A 280 7.19 -13.73 2.83
N GLY A 281 7.34 -12.50 3.32
CA GLY A 281 8.63 -11.90 3.68
C GLY A 281 9.45 -11.39 2.48
N ASP A 282 10.63 -10.85 2.77
CA ASP A 282 11.53 -10.19 1.81
C ASP A 282 12.38 -11.14 0.96
N VAL A 283 12.44 -12.44 1.29
CA VAL A 283 13.17 -13.48 0.52
C VAL A 283 12.76 -13.54 -0.95
N HIS A 284 11.57 -13.03 -1.26
CA HIS A 284 10.98 -13.01 -2.59
C HIS A 284 11.31 -11.76 -3.42
N ILE A 285 12.07 -10.82 -2.86
CA ILE A 285 12.58 -9.62 -3.53
C ILE A 285 14.06 -9.84 -3.88
N PRO A 286 14.38 -10.09 -5.16
CA PRO A 286 15.77 -10.30 -5.59
C PRO A 286 16.62 -9.04 -5.37
N GLY A 287 17.90 -9.23 -5.08
CA GLY A 287 18.83 -8.11 -4.85
C GLY A 287 18.90 -7.11 -6.02
N ALA A 288 18.84 -7.60 -7.27
CA ALA A 288 18.86 -6.71 -8.43
C ALA A 288 17.61 -5.82 -8.51
N LEU A 289 16.42 -6.34 -8.17
CA LEU A 289 15.22 -5.52 -8.05
C LEU A 289 15.33 -4.54 -6.87
N TYR A 290 15.83 -5.00 -5.72
CA TYR A 290 16.05 -4.17 -4.54
C TYR A 290 16.88 -2.92 -4.88
N TYR A 291 18.03 -3.07 -5.51
CA TYR A 291 18.88 -1.94 -5.89
C TYR A 291 18.32 -1.14 -7.08
N GLY A 292 17.46 -1.76 -7.90
CA GLY A 292 16.80 -1.14 -9.03
C GLY A 292 15.67 -0.17 -8.65
N MET A 293 15.07 -0.29 -7.46
CA MET A 293 13.98 0.57 -7.01
C MET A 293 14.49 1.78 -6.21
N GLU A 294 13.95 2.96 -6.50
CA GLU A 294 14.11 4.14 -5.67
C GLU A 294 13.48 3.92 -4.29
N GLY A 295 14.18 4.19 -3.19
CA GLY A 295 13.61 4.12 -1.83
C GLY A 295 13.77 2.79 -1.08
N SER A 296 14.36 1.76 -1.69
CA SER A 296 14.59 0.46 -1.05
C SER A 296 15.43 0.50 0.23
N GLU A 297 16.47 1.36 0.24
CA GLU A 297 17.34 1.57 1.40
C GLU A 297 16.56 2.16 2.57
N PHE A 298 15.78 3.22 2.33
CA PHE A 298 14.91 3.82 3.33
C PHE A 298 13.98 2.79 3.96
N TYR A 299 13.33 1.93 3.15
CA TYR A 299 12.44 0.91 3.70
C TYR A 299 13.15 -0.19 4.47
N SER A 300 14.39 -0.54 4.11
CA SER A 300 15.18 -1.47 4.92
C SER A 300 15.56 -0.86 6.26
N GLU A 301 15.95 0.41 6.28
CA GLU A 301 16.30 1.12 7.51
C GLU A 301 15.09 1.30 8.43
N ILE A 302 13.95 1.73 7.88
CA ILE A 302 12.74 1.94 8.69
C ILE A 302 12.20 0.61 9.22
N ALA A 303 12.30 -0.49 8.45
CA ALA A 303 11.91 -1.82 8.92
C ALA A 303 12.76 -2.27 10.12
N LEU A 304 14.08 -2.03 10.08
CA LEU A 304 14.98 -2.29 11.19
C LEU A 304 14.60 -1.47 12.43
N LYS A 305 14.29 -0.18 12.25
CA LYS A 305 13.86 0.70 13.36
C LYS A 305 12.52 0.23 13.96
N MET A 306 11.54 -0.11 13.13
CA MET A 306 10.25 -0.65 13.57
C MET A 306 10.42 -1.97 14.33
N HIS A 307 11.24 -2.88 13.80
CA HIS A 307 11.49 -4.17 14.46
C HIS A 307 12.14 -3.98 15.83
N ARG A 308 13.15 -3.09 15.94
CA ARG A 308 13.78 -2.76 17.23
C ARG A 308 12.76 -2.18 18.22
N PHE A 309 11.90 -1.27 17.77
CA PHE A 309 10.83 -0.70 18.61
C PHE A 309 9.89 -1.79 19.15
N LEU A 310 9.56 -2.80 18.35
CA LEU A 310 8.68 -3.90 18.78
C LEU A 310 9.35 -4.83 19.80
N GLN A 311 10.68 -4.89 19.84
CA GLN A 311 11.43 -5.73 20.78
C GLN A 311 11.55 -5.13 22.19
N GLY A 312 11.31 -3.82 22.36
CA GLY A 312 11.48 -3.09 23.62
C GLY A 312 12.83 -2.42 23.72
#